data_AF-A0A1X0S7A5-F1
#
_entry.id   AF-A0A1X0S7A5-F1
#
_cell.length_a   1.000
_cell.length_b   1.000
_cell.length_c   1.000
_cell.angle_alpha   90.00
_cell.angle_beta   90.00
_cell.angle_gamma   90.00
#
_symmetry.space_group_name_H-M   'P 1'
#
loop_
_entity.id
_entity.type
_entity.pdbx_description
1 polymer ?
#
loop_
_entity_poly.entity_id
_entity_poly.type
_entity_poly.pdbx_seq_one_letter_code
_entity_poly.pdbx_strand_id
1 'polypeptide(L)'
;MSQPPQIYKATYSGVPVYEMICKDIAVMKRRSDGFLNATQILKVAEFDKPQRTRILEREVQTGPHEKVQGGYGKYQGTWVPFERGVALAEQYQVDIILRPILDYVQGDVSPPLAPKHMNNLNPKPKKMKSIPKKKKITKKIRLDHDLDEATAMEEGMVDQLSLLDDSRSQKRKRPLFEDEQHLMFNDDRPTYAQQLLQYFISDDSGIPTILLERPPDLDVNVIIDDEGHTSLHWAAAMGRLKLVKLLIEQGADIYRVNYKGQTALMRSVLFTNNFDSKSFVFLINMLMETVFNIDKKDQTVFHHVASTASWKGKVHASRYYMECLIETVGQHNVPQLISILNVQDIYGDTALNIAARIGNKKIVRLLMEAGASAEIANEEGMTAKDYLAEAERTGQSRTLMEPYRTETKQRTVLRQKIEELFKTIIVNDKPPILSQLFDGFAGNYERDLIQKDHLIKEKKNDLVLAKKRLAGTQHTLEQIQFDPARLVEVEEESVRLSTLLSKQTQKLQKETLEQIIKEQQQLQQQQQQKDEPSAIKEELESLQNELERLQELRKKRVQELHELKLQTPSEKHQKYKRLISMCCNVSYENVDLMLLPLLSSFDELLFMNKE
;
A
#
# COMPACT_ATOMS: atom_id res chain seq x y z
N MET A 1 40.43 -18.48 16.84
CA MET A 1 40.55 -18.50 15.36
C MET A 1 39.41 -17.68 14.77
N SER A 2 39.67 -16.86 13.75
CA SER A 2 38.62 -16.29 12.91
C SER A 2 38.05 -17.39 11.99
N GLN A 3 36.75 -17.35 11.69
CA GLN A 3 36.20 -18.21 10.65
C GLN A 3 36.80 -17.85 9.27
N PRO A 4 36.90 -18.80 8.33
CA PRO A 4 37.32 -18.50 6.97
C PRO A 4 36.37 -17.47 6.34
N PRO A 5 36.87 -16.57 5.47
CA PRO A 5 36.05 -15.52 4.86
C PRO A 5 35.04 -16.11 3.88
N GLN A 6 33.82 -16.32 4.36
CA GLN A 6 32.73 -16.89 3.56
C GLN A 6 32.31 -15.93 2.45
N ILE A 7 32.23 -16.47 1.24
CA ILE A 7 31.73 -15.79 0.04
C ILE A 7 30.26 -16.18 -0.14
N TYR A 8 29.46 -15.21 -0.56
CA TYR A 8 28.02 -15.34 -0.73
C TYR A 8 27.57 -14.99 -2.14
N LYS A 9 26.48 -15.60 -2.60
CA LYS A 9 25.79 -15.25 -3.84
C LYS A 9 24.71 -14.19 -3.55
N ALA A 10 24.72 -13.08 -4.29
CA ALA A 10 23.72 -12.02 -4.18
C ALA A 10 23.39 -11.39 -5.54
N THR A 11 22.26 -10.69 -5.62
CA THR A 11 21.84 -9.93 -6.80
C THR A 11 21.45 -8.53 -6.35
N TYR A 12 22.02 -7.48 -6.96
CA TYR A 12 21.72 -6.09 -6.61
C TYR A 12 21.28 -5.32 -7.85
N SER A 13 20.08 -4.73 -7.81
CA SER A 13 19.49 -3.98 -8.94
C SER A 13 19.56 -4.75 -10.27
N GLY A 14 19.22 -6.05 -10.23
CA GLY A 14 19.26 -6.95 -11.38
C GLY A 14 20.63 -7.58 -11.70
N VAL A 15 21.73 -7.17 -11.04
CA VAL A 15 23.10 -7.58 -11.40
C VAL A 15 23.66 -8.70 -10.50
N PRO A 16 24.04 -9.84 -11.12
CA PRO A 16 24.95 -10.86 -10.63
C PRO A 16 26.15 -10.44 -9.77
N VAL A 17 26.21 -10.70 -8.45
CA VAL A 17 27.47 -10.55 -7.70
C VAL A 17 27.82 -11.75 -6.79
N TYR A 18 29.11 -11.94 -6.58
CA TYR A 18 29.66 -12.53 -5.37
C TYR A 18 29.91 -11.40 -4.36
N GLU A 19 29.52 -11.59 -3.10
CA GLU A 19 29.76 -10.66 -1.99
C GLU A 19 30.60 -11.36 -0.90
N MET A 20 31.64 -10.68 -0.42
CA MET A 20 32.46 -11.10 0.72
C MET A 20 32.53 -9.95 1.73
N ILE A 21 32.45 -10.26 3.03
CA ILE A 21 32.58 -9.24 4.08
C ILE A 21 34.02 -9.25 4.60
N CYS A 22 34.72 -8.13 4.43
CA CYS A 22 36.11 -7.92 4.83
C CYS A 22 36.22 -6.61 5.63
N LYS A 23 36.75 -6.63 6.86
CA LYS A 23 36.79 -5.47 7.78
C LYS A 23 35.43 -4.73 7.89
N ASP A 24 34.33 -5.47 8.11
CA ASP A 24 32.94 -4.97 8.10
C ASP A 24 32.46 -4.28 6.80
N ILE A 25 33.24 -4.38 5.72
CA ILE A 25 32.94 -3.82 4.40
C ILE A 25 32.57 -4.95 3.45
N ALA A 26 31.40 -4.83 2.82
CA ALA A 26 31.03 -5.67 1.69
C ALA A 26 31.91 -5.31 0.48
N VAL A 27 32.65 -6.30 -0.03
CA VAL A 27 33.40 -6.26 -1.29
C VAL A 27 32.71 -7.18 -2.29
N MET A 28 32.59 -6.72 -3.53
CA MET A 28 31.76 -7.36 -4.56
C MET A 28 32.52 -7.54 -5.87
N LYS A 29 32.35 -8.72 -6.46
CA LYS A 29 32.86 -9.13 -7.78
C LYS A 29 31.65 -9.51 -8.65
N ARG A 30 31.49 -8.88 -9.82
CA ARG A 30 30.38 -9.19 -10.73
C ARG A 30 30.52 -10.60 -11.32
N ARG A 31 29.39 -11.29 -11.49
CA ARG A 31 29.33 -12.67 -12.01
C ARG A 31 29.34 -12.76 -13.54
N SER A 32 29.06 -11.67 -14.25
CA SER A 32 28.99 -11.60 -15.71
C SER A 32 30.32 -11.29 -16.38
N ASP A 33 31.09 -10.36 -15.81
CA ASP A 33 32.28 -9.76 -16.41
C ASP A 33 33.49 -9.68 -15.45
N GLY A 34 33.34 -10.19 -14.22
CA GLY A 34 34.38 -10.16 -13.19
C GLY A 34 34.70 -8.78 -12.62
N PHE A 35 33.97 -7.72 -12.99
CA PHE A 35 34.28 -6.35 -12.54
C PHE A 35 34.24 -6.23 -11.01
N LEU A 36 35.16 -5.42 -10.48
CA LEU A 36 35.36 -5.18 -9.05
C LEU A 36 35.00 -3.74 -8.69
N ASN A 37 34.37 -3.54 -7.53
CA ASN A 37 34.03 -2.20 -7.05
C ASN A 37 35.26 -1.55 -6.37
N ALA A 38 36.00 -0.73 -7.12
CA ALA A 38 37.15 0.03 -6.62
C ALA A 38 36.79 0.91 -5.39
N THR A 39 35.55 1.40 -5.31
CA THR A 39 35.06 2.18 -4.16
C THR A 39 34.83 1.32 -2.91
N GLN A 40 34.81 -0.01 -3.00
CA GLN A 40 34.83 -0.93 -1.87
C GLN A 40 36.28 -1.30 -1.49
N ILE A 41 37.15 -1.60 -2.46
CA ILE A 41 38.59 -1.87 -2.25
C ILE A 41 39.25 -0.72 -1.46
N LEU A 42 39.04 0.52 -1.91
CA LEU A 42 39.58 1.71 -1.26
C LEU A 42 39.03 1.98 0.16
N LYS A 43 37.93 1.32 0.57
CA LYS A 43 37.46 1.36 1.97
C LYS A 43 38.19 0.32 2.84
N VAL A 44 38.52 -0.84 2.28
CA VAL A 44 39.29 -1.90 2.97
C VAL A 44 40.73 -1.44 3.21
N ALA A 45 41.25 -0.57 2.34
CA ALA A 45 42.49 0.20 2.51
C ALA A 45 42.35 1.42 3.45
N GLU A 46 41.23 1.54 4.19
CA GLU A 46 40.98 2.49 5.29
C GLU A 46 41.07 4.01 4.97
N PHE A 47 41.35 4.40 3.72
CA PHE A 47 41.30 5.79 3.26
C PHE A 47 39.97 6.48 3.59
N ASP A 48 40.02 7.77 3.93
CA ASP A 48 38.84 8.57 4.27
C ASP A 48 37.98 8.98 3.06
N LYS A 49 36.87 9.71 3.26
CA LYS A 49 36.01 10.10 2.12
C LYS A 49 36.74 11.07 1.14
N PRO A 50 37.34 12.19 1.58
CA PRO A 50 38.16 13.04 0.72
C PRO A 50 39.28 12.31 -0.06
N GLN A 51 40.07 11.46 0.60
CA GLN A 51 41.18 10.72 0.00
C GLN A 51 40.68 9.78 -1.10
N ARG A 52 39.66 8.96 -0.80
CA ARG A 52 39.07 8.06 -1.81
C ARG A 52 38.49 8.81 -3.00
N THR A 53 37.88 9.98 -2.81
CA THR A 53 37.40 10.81 -3.92
C THR A 53 38.57 11.24 -4.83
N ARG A 54 39.67 11.75 -4.26
CA ARG A 54 40.86 12.15 -5.04
C ARG A 54 41.48 10.97 -5.81
N ILE A 55 41.64 9.81 -5.17
CA ILE A 55 42.17 8.59 -5.82
C ILE A 55 41.23 8.13 -6.95
N LEU A 56 39.92 8.08 -6.68
CA LEU A 56 38.94 7.71 -7.69
C LEU A 56 38.95 8.66 -8.90
N GLU A 57 39.15 9.96 -8.70
CA GLU A 57 39.16 10.96 -9.77
C GLU A 57 40.48 11.02 -10.54
N ARG A 58 41.61 10.80 -9.86
CA ARG A 58 42.96 10.93 -10.45
C ARG A 58 43.53 9.64 -11.05
N GLU A 59 43.23 8.49 -10.47
CA GLU A 59 43.89 7.20 -10.79
C GLU A 59 42.90 6.15 -11.34
N VAL A 60 41.65 6.17 -10.90
CA VAL A 60 40.66 5.14 -11.27
C VAL A 60 39.80 5.56 -12.48
N GLN A 61 39.21 6.75 -12.45
CA GLN A 61 38.33 7.27 -13.50
C GLN A 61 39.06 7.67 -14.81
N THR A 62 40.40 7.68 -14.81
CA THR A 62 41.24 8.01 -15.98
C THR A 62 41.39 6.88 -17.01
N GLY A 63 40.85 5.69 -16.72
CA GLY A 63 40.82 4.54 -17.63
C GLY A 63 39.45 3.86 -17.65
N PRO A 64 39.30 2.64 -18.21
CA PRO A 64 38.03 1.95 -18.28
C PRO A 64 37.44 1.73 -16.87
N HIS A 65 36.22 2.21 -16.67
CA HIS A 65 35.48 2.16 -15.42
C HIS A 65 33.98 2.38 -15.68
N GLU A 66 33.14 2.01 -14.71
CA GLU A 66 31.69 2.24 -14.73
C GLU A 66 31.26 2.92 -13.42
N LYS A 67 30.46 3.98 -13.48
CA LYS A 67 30.14 4.83 -12.32
C LYS A 67 28.68 4.67 -11.90
N VAL A 68 28.38 3.64 -11.11
CA VAL A 68 27.02 3.33 -10.65
C VAL A 68 26.56 4.37 -9.62
N GLN A 69 25.68 5.29 -10.03
CA GLN A 69 25.09 6.34 -9.20
C GLN A 69 23.56 6.16 -9.11
N GLY A 70 23.11 5.15 -8.37
CA GLY A 70 21.69 4.81 -8.21
C GLY A 70 21.51 3.51 -7.44
N GLY A 71 20.28 3.03 -7.28
CA GLY A 71 19.99 1.69 -6.73
C GLY A 71 20.52 1.41 -5.30
N TYR A 72 20.79 0.14 -5.02
CA TYR A 72 21.07 -0.34 -3.65
C TYR A 72 22.43 0.13 -3.09
N GLY A 73 22.41 0.72 -1.90
CA GLY A 73 23.53 1.49 -1.34
C GLY A 73 24.82 0.74 -0.98
N LYS A 74 24.86 -0.61 -1.04
CA LYS A 74 26.14 -1.35 -1.00
C LYS A 74 26.82 -1.42 -2.38
N TYR A 75 26.02 -1.58 -3.44
CA TYR A 75 26.45 -1.80 -4.83
C TYR A 75 26.96 -0.51 -5.51
N GLN A 76 26.52 0.66 -5.02
CA GLN A 76 26.99 1.98 -5.46
C GLN A 76 28.51 2.14 -5.36
N GLY A 77 29.11 2.70 -6.43
CA GLY A 77 30.54 2.98 -6.51
C GLY A 77 31.04 3.08 -7.94
N THR A 78 32.34 3.35 -8.08
CA THR A 78 33.07 3.11 -9.32
C THR A 78 33.48 1.63 -9.38
N TRP A 79 33.06 0.96 -10.45
CA TRP A 79 33.45 -0.38 -10.84
C TRP A 79 34.55 -0.34 -11.90
N VAL A 80 35.45 -1.31 -11.90
CA VAL A 80 36.58 -1.44 -12.83
C VAL A 80 36.73 -2.88 -13.32
N PRO A 81 37.35 -3.10 -14.49
CA PRO A 81 37.76 -4.43 -14.94
C PRO A 81 38.58 -5.16 -13.88
N PHE A 82 38.45 -6.49 -13.83
CA PHE A 82 39.05 -7.35 -12.79
C PHE A 82 40.54 -7.05 -12.55
N GLU A 83 41.34 -7.04 -13.61
CA GLU A 83 42.79 -6.77 -13.58
C GLU A 83 43.14 -5.43 -12.90
N ARG A 84 42.43 -4.34 -13.26
CA ARG A 84 42.64 -3.03 -12.62
C ARG A 84 42.15 -3.00 -11.18
N GLY A 85 41.18 -3.84 -10.82
CA GLY A 85 40.75 -4.02 -9.42
C GLY A 85 41.79 -4.78 -8.58
N VAL A 86 42.44 -5.81 -9.14
CA VAL A 86 43.55 -6.52 -8.51
C VAL A 86 44.75 -5.59 -8.32
N ALA A 87 45.20 -4.90 -9.37
CA ALA A 87 46.32 -3.96 -9.29
C ALA A 87 46.07 -2.83 -8.26
N LEU A 88 44.83 -2.34 -8.14
CA LEU A 88 44.45 -1.35 -7.11
C LEU A 88 44.47 -1.93 -5.69
N ALA A 89 44.19 -3.23 -5.53
CA ALA A 89 44.28 -3.92 -4.24
C ALA A 89 45.74 -4.16 -3.82
N GLU A 90 46.63 -4.48 -4.78
CA GLU A 90 48.07 -4.63 -4.57
C GLU A 90 48.74 -3.28 -4.26
N GLN A 91 48.43 -2.24 -5.04
CA GLN A 91 48.95 -0.86 -4.86
C GLN A 91 48.73 -0.32 -3.43
N TYR A 92 47.63 -0.73 -2.78
CA TYR A 92 47.29 -0.33 -1.42
C TYR A 92 47.34 -1.48 -0.39
N GLN A 93 48.06 -2.57 -0.70
CA GLN A 93 48.39 -3.67 0.23
C GLN A 93 47.17 -4.33 0.90
N VAL A 94 46.05 -4.43 0.18
CA VAL A 94 44.83 -5.13 0.62
C VAL A 94 44.55 -6.41 -0.16
N ASP A 95 45.37 -6.73 -1.16
CA ASP A 95 45.29 -7.98 -1.93
C ASP A 95 45.21 -9.21 -1.00
N ILE A 96 46.07 -9.33 0.02
CA ILE A 96 46.14 -10.49 0.92
C ILE A 96 44.79 -10.76 1.60
N ILE A 97 44.02 -9.71 1.90
CA ILE A 97 42.72 -9.79 2.60
C ILE A 97 41.56 -9.94 1.60
N LEU A 98 41.79 -9.66 0.31
CA LEU A 98 40.80 -9.76 -0.77
C LEU A 98 40.97 -11.00 -1.65
N ARG A 99 42.14 -11.66 -1.62
CA ARG A 99 42.45 -12.93 -2.32
C ARG A 99 41.28 -13.91 -2.36
N PRO A 100 40.55 -14.21 -1.26
CA PRO A 100 39.44 -15.17 -1.33
C PRO A 100 38.34 -14.79 -2.34
N ILE A 101 37.97 -13.50 -2.50
CA ILE A 101 37.00 -13.09 -3.53
C ILE A 101 37.67 -12.85 -4.91
N LEU A 102 38.94 -12.46 -4.94
CA LEU A 102 39.69 -12.29 -6.18
C LEU A 102 39.90 -13.65 -6.88
N ASP A 103 40.44 -14.61 -6.15
CA ASP A 103 40.79 -15.97 -6.59
C ASP A 103 39.56 -16.89 -6.72
N TYR A 104 38.37 -16.41 -6.33
CA TYR A 104 37.14 -17.20 -6.43
C TYR A 104 36.78 -17.52 -7.90
N VAL A 105 36.83 -18.81 -8.21
CA VAL A 105 36.33 -19.45 -9.44
C VAL A 105 35.08 -20.27 -9.10
N GLN A 106 34.12 -20.37 -10.02
CA GLN A 106 32.89 -21.13 -9.81
C GLN A 106 33.16 -22.65 -9.90
N GLY A 107 33.13 -23.34 -8.75
CA GLY A 107 33.07 -24.81 -8.68
C GLY A 107 31.64 -25.35 -8.67
N ASP A 108 31.50 -26.68 -8.63
CA ASP A 108 30.22 -27.38 -8.75
C ASP A 108 29.24 -27.13 -7.59
N VAL A 109 29.76 -26.82 -6.39
CA VAL A 109 28.95 -26.46 -5.23
C VAL A 109 28.76 -24.94 -5.19
N SER A 110 27.54 -24.46 -5.46
CA SER A 110 27.22 -23.03 -5.37
C SER A 110 27.33 -22.51 -3.94
N PRO A 111 27.92 -21.31 -3.72
CA PRO A 111 28.08 -20.74 -2.38
C PRO A 111 26.73 -20.29 -1.81
N PRO A 112 26.58 -20.28 -0.47
CA PRO A 112 25.32 -19.94 0.19
C PRO A 112 24.85 -18.51 -0.14
N LEU A 113 23.53 -18.32 -0.06
CA LEU A 113 22.92 -16.99 -0.07
C LEU A 113 23.37 -16.21 1.18
N ALA A 114 23.59 -14.90 1.05
CA ALA A 114 24.07 -14.11 2.18
C ALA A 114 23.04 -14.12 3.34
N PRO A 115 23.45 -14.40 4.60
CA PRO A 115 22.56 -14.48 5.74
C PRO A 115 21.66 -13.23 5.87
N LYS A 116 20.35 -13.45 5.77
CA LYS A 116 19.27 -12.44 5.75
C LYS A 116 19.19 -11.57 4.49
N HIS A 117 19.10 -12.20 3.32
CA HIS A 117 18.27 -11.66 2.22
C HIS A 117 16.77 -11.97 2.45
N MET A 118 16.16 -11.33 3.45
CA MET A 118 14.72 -11.09 3.44
C MET A 118 14.46 -9.77 2.68
N ASN A 119 13.41 -9.74 1.85
CA ASN A 119 13.09 -8.58 1.02
C ASN A 119 12.47 -7.43 1.82
N ASN A 120 13.31 -6.68 2.55
CA ASN A 120 12.91 -5.40 3.13
C ASN A 120 12.98 -4.27 2.08
N LEU A 121 11.92 -4.15 1.28
CA LEU A 121 11.56 -2.89 0.63
C LEU A 121 11.09 -1.90 1.70
N ASN A 122 11.93 -0.93 2.07
CA ASN A 122 11.49 0.39 2.52
C ASN A 122 12.65 1.41 2.56
N PRO A 123 12.37 2.73 2.45
CA PRO A 123 13.39 3.76 2.39
C PRO A 123 14.03 4.06 3.77
N LYS A 124 15.21 4.67 3.73
CA LYS A 124 16.02 5.00 4.93
C LYS A 124 15.52 6.25 5.65
N PRO A 125 15.72 6.29 6.97
CA PRO A 125 16.36 7.44 7.60
C PRO A 125 17.81 7.16 8.04
N LYS A 126 18.57 8.24 8.25
CA LYS A 126 19.87 8.32 8.93
C LYS A 126 19.65 9.21 10.18
N LYS A 127 20.40 9.20 11.27
CA LYS A 127 21.51 8.38 11.81
C LYS A 127 21.68 8.82 13.28
N MET A 128 22.20 7.98 14.17
CA MET A 128 22.88 8.45 15.41
C MET A 128 24.15 7.65 15.70
N LYS A 129 25.08 8.31 16.41
CA LYS A 129 26.18 7.74 17.24
C LYS A 129 25.95 8.33 18.66
N SER A 130 26.46 7.81 19.77
CA SER A 130 27.55 6.83 20.00
C SER A 130 27.28 5.98 21.27
N ILE A 131 28.24 5.13 21.66
CA ILE A 131 28.21 4.31 22.89
C ILE A 131 29.50 4.58 23.70
N PRO A 132 29.43 4.74 25.03
CA PRO A 132 30.50 4.34 25.94
C PRO A 132 30.14 3.05 26.72
N LYS A 133 31.16 2.28 27.12
CA LYS A 133 31.01 0.88 27.58
C LYS A 133 31.01 0.72 29.11
N LYS A 134 30.18 -0.22 29.59
CA LYS A 134 30.35 -1.14 30.74
C LYS A 134 31.30 -0.74 31.90
N LYS A 135 30.77 -0.79 33.13
CA LYS A 135 31.44 -1.49 34.26
C LYS A 135 30.48 -2.55 34.83
N LYS A 136 31.05 -3.64 35.36
CA LYS A 136 30.34 -4.64 36.20
C LYS A 136 30.38 -4.16 37.67
N ILE A 137 29.47 -4.66 38.52
CA ILE A 137 29.80 -5.38 39.78
C ILE A 137 28.52 -5.93 40.47
N THR A 138 28.45 -7.27 40.48
CA THR A 138 27.86 -8.26 41.42
C THR A 138 26.80 -7.93 42.50
N LYS A 139 26.08 -9.01 42.88
CA LYS A 139 25.40 -9.28 44.19
C LYS A 139 24.03 -8.59 44.41
N LYS A 140 23.02 -9.23 45.05
CA LYS A 140 22.77 -10.67 45.37
C LYS A 140 21.34 -10.78 45.95
N ILE A 141 20.56 -11.82 45.58
CA ILE A 141 19.52 -12.48 46.44
C ILE A 141 18.29 -11.59 46.77
N ARG A 142 17.03 -12.06 46.95
CA ARG A 142 16.47 -13.34 47.43
C ARG A 142 15.09 -13.63 46.78
N LEU A 143 14.75 -14.93 46.65
CA LEU A 143 13.47 -15.64 46.90
C LEU A 143 12.10 -14.91 46.76
N ASP A 144 11.00 -15.55 46.34
CA ASP A 144 10.72 -16.93 45.88
C ASP A 144 10.13 -16.89 44.42
N HIS A 145 9.34 -17.80 43.83
CA HIS A 145 8.77 -19.12 44.17
C HIS A 145 8.43 -19.88 42.85
N ASP A 146 8.53 -21.21 42.86
CA ASP A 146 7.52 -22.26 42.58
C ASP A 146 6.27 -21.89 41.73
N LEU A 147 5.74 -22.69 40.79
CA LEU A 147 6.05 -24.01 40.15
C LEU A 147 5.23 -24.03 38.80
N ASP A 148 5.20 -25.01 37.87
CA ASP A 148 5.67 -26.41 37.81
C ASP A 148 5.88 -26.92 36.33
N GLU A 149 6.12 -28.24 36.21
CA GLU A 149 5.91 -29.22 35.11
C GLU A 149 4.63 -29.08 34.22
N ALA A 150 4.43 -29.73 33.05
CA ALA A 150 5.12 -30.81 32.29
C ALA A 150 4.61 -30.81 30.79
N THR A 151 4.80 -31.82 29.91
CA THR A 151 6.00 -32.52 29.35
C THR A 151 5.53 -33.50 28.24
N ALA A 152 6.34 -33.76 27.17
CA ALA A 152 6.23 -34.87 26.17
C ALA A 152 5.02 -34.86 25.17
N MET A 153 5.03 -35.51 23.99
CA MET A 153 6.03 -36.19 23.11
C MET A 153 5.46 -36.20 21.64
N GLU A 154 6.23 -36.17 20.54
CA GLU A 154 6.86 -37.29 19.78
C GLU A 154 5.86 -38.39 19.30
N GLU A 155 5.92 -39.02 18.10
CA GLU A 155 6.92 -39.04 17.01
C GLU A 155 6.36 -39.61 15.67
N GLY A 156 7.04 -39.36 14.53
CA GLY A 156 7.13 -40.23 13.31
C GLY A 156 5.87 -40.59 12.46
N MET A 157 5.97 -41.20 11.26
CA MET A 157 7.09 -41.36 10.30
C MET A 157 6.56 -41.80 8.89
N VAL A 158 7.27 -41.37 7.81
CA VAL A 158 7.45 -41.88 6.41
C VAL A 158 6.86 -43.26 5.95
N ASP A 159 6.61 -43.59 4.65
CA ASP A 159 6.83 -42.96 3.32
C ASP A 159 6.01 -43.64 2.16
N GLN A 160 6.18 -43.17 0.91
CA GLN A 160 6.24 -43.91 -0.38
C GLN A 160 4.99 -44.30 -1.21
N LEU A 161 4.87 -43.60 -2.37
CA LEU A 161 4.77 -44.10 -3.79
C LEU A 161 3.65 -45.10 -4.22
N SER A 162 3.10 -45.10 -5.46
CA SER A 162 3.36 -44.29 -6.67
C SER A 162 2.30 -44.46 -7.80
N LEU A 163 2.25 -43.46 -8.71
CA LEU A 163 2.11 -43.55 -10.19
C LEU A 163 0.75 -43.75 -10.93
N LEU A 164 0.63 -43.02 -12.07
CA LEU A 164 -0.30 -43.13 -13.23
C LEU A 164 -1.80 -42.77 -13.04
N ASP A 165 -2.53 -42.17 -14.00
CA ASP A 165 -2.18 -41.25 -15.12
C ASP A 165 -3.45 -40.47 -15.62
N ASP A 166 -3.31 -39.64 -16.67
CA ASP A 166 -4.28 -38.88 -17.49
C ASP A 166 -5.73 -39.49 -17.60
N SER A 167 -6.85 -38.75 -17.76
CA SER A 167 -7.00 -37.44 -18.41
C SER A 167 -8.36 -36.73 -18.20
N ARG A 168 -8.40 -35.42 -18.51
CA ARG A 168 -9.49 -34.61 -19.15
C ARG A 168 -10.98 -34.79 -18.75
N SER A 169 -11.83 -33.75 -18.67
CA SER A 169 -11.68 -32.28 -18.74
C SER A 169 -13.03 -31.56 -18.46
N GLN A 170 -12.99 -30.22 -18.26
CA GLN A 170 -14.14 -29.27 -18.35
C GLN A 170 -15.23 -29.33 -17.24
N LYS A 171 -15.95 -28.25 -16.86
CA LYS A 171 -15.68 -26.79 -16.76
C LYS A 171 -16.93 -26.10 -16.15
N ARG A 172 -16.84 -25.42 -14.98
CA ARG A 172 -17.34 -24.03 -14.71
C ARG A 172 -17.66 -23.70 -13.23
N LYS A 173 -17.01 -22.64 -12.73
CA LYS A 173 -17.48 -21.57 -11.80
C LYS A 173 -18.18 -21.99 -10.49
N ARG A 174 -17.49 -21.90 -9.34
CA ARG A 174 -17.40 -20.73 -8.40
C ARG A 174 -18.56 -20.71 -7.38
N PRO A 175 -18.37 -20.28 -6.11
CA PRO A 175 -17.65 -19.03 -5.76
C PRO A 175 -16.83 -18.96 -4.44
N LEU A 176 -16.10 -17.84 -4.33
CA LEU A 176 -15.60 -17.14 -3.12
C LEU A 176 -14.50 -17.76 -2.23
N PHE A 177 -13.71 -16.84 -1.66
CA PHE A 177 -12.61 -16.89 -0.68
C PHE A 177 -12.28 -18.19 0.06
N GLU A 178 -10.99 -18.54 0.06
CA GLU A 178 -10.16 -18.44 1.28
C GLU A 178 -8.67 -18.27 0.89
N ASP A 179 -7.82 -17.89 1.85
CA ASP A 179 -6.38 -17.65 1.64
C ASP A 179 -5.59 -18.96 1.61
N GLU A 180 -4.68 -19.15 0.64
CA GLU A 180 -3.48 -19.95 0.91
C GLU A 180 -2.29 -19.69 -0.03
N GLN A 181 -1.16 -20.30 0.32
CA GLN A 181 0.18 -20.00 -0.16
C GLN A 181 0.45 -20.61 -1.54
N HIS A 182 0.58 -19.77 -2.58
CA HIS A 182 1.28 -20.16 -3.80
C HIS A 182 2.77 -19.82 -3.65
N LEU A 183 3.63 -20.77 -3.28
CA LEU A 183 4.19 -21.84 -4.13
C LEU A 183 4.82 -21.32 -5.43
N MET A 184 6.14 -21.35 -5.39
CA MET A 184 7.12 -21.05 -6.44
C MET A 184 6.74 -21.65 -7.80
N PHE A 185 6.12 -20.85 -8.66
CA PHE A 185 6.17 -21.04 -10.11
C PHE A 185 6.88 -19.84 -10.73
N ASN A 186 8.05 -20.10 -11.33
CA ASN A 186 8.76 -19.11 -12.12
C ASN A 186 8.08 -18.98 -13.48
N ASP A 187 7.03 -18.17 -13.55
CA ASP A 187 6.62 -17.56 -14.82
C ASP A 187 7.37 -16.23 -14.94
N ASP A 188 8.56 -16.25 -15.56
CA ASP A 188 9.45 -15.08 -15.74
C ASP A 188 8.88 -14.00 -16.69
N ARG A 189 7.58 -14.05 -17.01
CA ARG A 189 6.88 -13.07 -17.85
C ARG A 189 6.38 -11.89 -17.00
N PRO A 190 6.76 -10.64 -17.34
CA PRO A 190 6.36 -9.47 -16.55
C PRO A 190 4.84 -9.30 -16.55
N THR A 191 4.26 -9.00 -15.38
CA THR A 191 2.83 -8.76 -15.22
C THR A 191 2.38 -7.57 -16.09
N TYR A 192 1.13 -7.55 -16.57
CA TYR A 192 0.62 -6.43 -17.38
C TYR A 192 0.84 -5.05 -16.73
N ALA A 193 0.70 -4.94 -15.41
CA ALA A 193 1.02 -3.72 -14.66
C ALA A 193 2.50 -3.31 -14.77
N GLN A 194 3.44 -4.27 -14.75
CA GLN A 194 4.87 -4.03 -14.92
C GLN A 194 5.20 -3.63 -16.37
N GLN A 195 4.55 -4.24 -17.36
CA GLN A 195 4.72 -3.88 -18.78
C GLN A 195 4.24 -2.44 -19.05
N LEU A 196 3.07 -2.07 -18.50
CA LEU A 196 2.54 -0.71 -18.59
C LEU A 196 3.44 0.29 -17.87
N LEU A 197 3.91 -0.01 -16.65
CA LEU A 197 4.87 0.84 -15.93
C LEU A 197 6.18 1.01 -16.71
N GLN A 198 6.73 -0.08 -17.26
CA GLN A 198 7.96 -0.04 -18.05
C GLN A 198 7.81 0.86 -19.28
N TYR A 199 6.66 0.81 -19.97
CA TYR A 199 6.34 1.76 -21.04
C TYR A 199 6.32 3.20 -20.55
N PHE A 200 5.65 3.52 -19.44
CA PHE A 200 5.60 4.90 -18.91
C PHE A 200 6.94 5.42 -18.36
N ILE A 201 7.88 4.52 -18.02
CA ILE A 201 9.25 4.86 -17.61
C ILE A 201 10.19 5.01 -18.82
N SER A 202 9.91 4.33 -19.94
CA SER A 202 10.62 4.56 -21.20
C SER A 202 10.24 5.90 -21.84
N ASP A 203 11.18 6.55 -22.53
CA ASP A 203 10.93 7.79 -23.30
C ASP A 203 10.05 7.59 -24.55
N ASP A 204 9.44 6.41 -24.71
CA ASP A 204 8.68 6.04 -25.90
C ASP A 204 7.42 6.90 -26.06
N SER A 205 7.08 7.17 -27.31
CA SER A 205 6.02 8.11 -27.72
C SER A 205 4.94 7.46 -28.60
N GLY A 206 5.13 6.20 -28.99
CA GLY A 206 4.07 5.38 -29.57
C GLY A 206 2.96 5.06 -28.54
N ILE A 207 1.87 4.46 -29.04
CA ILE A 207 0.85 3.85 -28.18
C ILE A 207 1.36 2.44 -27.80
N PRO A 208 1.21 1.96 -26.54
CA PRO A 208 1.58 0.60 -26.17
C PRO A 208 0.86 -0.43 -27.05
N THR A 209 1.61 -1.40 -27.58
CA THR A 209 1.04 -2.50 -28.38
C THR A 209 -0.05 -3.25 -27.61
N ILE A 210 0.13 -3.45 -26.30
CA ILE A 210 -0.84 -4.06 -25.38
C ILE A 210 -2.17 -3.28 -25.24
N LEU A 211 -2.23 -1.99 -25.62
CA LEU A 211 -3.46 -1.19 -25.68
C LEU A 211 -4.06 -1.09 -27.08
N LEU A 212 -3.36 -1.58 -28.10
CA LEU A 212 -3.86 -1.74 -29.48
C LEU A 212 -4.42 -3.16 -29.68
N GLU A 213 -3.63 -4.18 -29.32
CA GLU A 213 -3.97 -5.60 -29.37
C GLU A 213 -4.59 -6.04 -28.04
N ARG A 214 -5.76 -5.48 -27.70
CA ARG A 214 -6.42 -5.63 -26.38
C ARG A 214 -6.49 -7.11 -25.93
N PRO A 215 -5.73 -7.53 -24.90
CA PRO A 215 -5.88 -8.85 -24.30
C PRO A 215 -7.25 -8.95 -23.61
N PRO A 216 -7.96 -10.09 -23.70
CA PRO A 216 -9.29 -10.25 -23.10
C PRO A 216 -9.28 -10.27 -21.56
N ASP A 217 -8.10 -10.31 -20.93
CA ASP A 217 -7.88 -10.36 -19.48
C ASP A 217 -7.21 -9.06 -18.94
N LEU A 218 -7.06 -8.03 -19.78
CA LEU A 218 -6.43 -6.76 -19.38
C LEU A 218 -7.43 -5.84 -18.64
N ASP A 219 -7.26 -5.71 -17.32
CA ASP A 219 -7.86 -4.60 -16.57
C ASP A 219 -7.08 -3.29 -16.83
N VAL A 220 -7.78 -2.30 -17.39
CA VAL A 220 -7.27 -0.95 -17.68
C VAL A 220 -7.08 -0.14 -16.39
N ASN A 221 -7.78 -0.51 -15.32
CA ASN A 221 -7.80 0.17 -14.02
C ASN A 221 -6.83 -0.41 -12.99
N VAL A 222 -5.95 -1.31 -13.43
CA VAL A 222 -4.88 -1.89 -12.63
C VAL A 222 -3.95 -0.80 -12.08
N ILE A 223 -3.52 -0.98 -10.84
CA ILE A 223 -2.49 -0.13 -10.22
C ILE A 223 -1.13 -0.53 -10.81
N ILE A 224 -0.38 0.46 -11.30
CA ILE A 224 0.92 0.25 -11.96
C ILE A 224 2.11 0.75 -11.14
N ASP A 225 1.92 1.43 -10.02
CA ASP A 225 3.03 1.90 -9.15
C ASP A 225 2.72 1.95 -7.64
N ASP A 226 3.78 2.17 -6.86
CA ASP A 226 3.77 2.26 -5.38
C ASP A 226 2.96 3.45 -4.83
N GLU A 227 2.62 4.46 -5.65
CA GLU A 227 1.75 5.58 -5.23
C GLU A 227 0.26 5.29 -5.48
N GLY A 228 -0.06 4.14 -6.09
CA GLY A 228 -1.43 3.70 -6.38
C GLY A 228 -1.98 4.23 -7.71
N HIS A 229 -1.13 4.72 -8.62
CA HIS A 229 -1.60 5.25 -9.90
C HIS A 229 -2.03 4.15 -10.87
N THR A 230 -3.01 4.47 -11.70
CA THR A 230 -3.37 3.70 -12.91
C THR A 230 -2.73 4.30 -14.16
N SER A 231 -2.80 3.57 -15.28
CA SER A 231 -2.36 4.06 -16.60
C SER A 231 -2.94 5.43 -16.98
N LEU A 232 -4.18 5.73 -16.57
CA LEU A 232 -4.83 7.01 -16.84
C LEU A 232 -4.15 8.19 -16.13
N HIS A 233 -3.67 7.98 -14.90
CA HIS A 233 -2.93 9.01 -14.15
C HIS A 233 -1.61 9.35 -14.83
N TRP A 234 -0.87 8.34 -15.31
CA TRP A 234 0.39 8.53 -16.02
C TRP A 234 0.20 9.17 -17.39
N ALA A 235 -0.78 8.72 -18.17
CA ALA A 235 -1.14 9.33 -19.45
C ALA A 235 -1.53 10.82 -19.30
N ALA A 236 -2.30 11.16 -18.27
CA ALA A 236 -2.66 12.54 -17.93
C ALA A 236 -1.46 13.36 -17.44
N ALA A 237 -0.60 12.81 -16.57
CA ALA A 237 0.63 13.43 -16.08
C ALA A 237 1.62 13.78 -17.20
N MET A 238 1.81 12.87 -18.15
CA MET A 238 2.72 13.06 -19.29
C MET A 238 2.11 13.88 -20.45
N GLY A 239 0.84 14.28 -20.34
CA GLY A 239 0.12 15.03 -21.39
C GLY A 239 -0.15 14.25 -22.67
N ARG A 240 -0.13 12.91 -22.61
CA ARG A 240 -0.31 12.01 -23.76
C ARG A 240 -1.81 11.91 -24.14
N LEU A 241 -2.41 13.00 -24.64
CA LEU A 241 -3.86 13.08 -24.94
C LEU A 241 -4.43 11.89 -25.74
N LYS A 242 -3.71 11.41 -26.77
CA LYS A 242 -4.13 10.25 -27.58
C LYS A 242 -4.28 8.98 -26.72
N LEU A 243 -3.39 8.80 -25.75
CA LEU A 243 -3.40 7.68 -24.81
C LEU A 243 -4.49 7.85 -23.76
N VAL A 244 -4.74 9.06 -23.27
CA VAL A 244 -5.89 9.36 -22.38
C VAL A 244 -7.21 9.02 -23.06
N LYS A 245 -7.42 9.47 -24.30
CA LYS A 245 -8.62 9.17 -25.09
C LYS A 245 -8.80 7.66 -25.29
N LEU A 246 -7.75 6.97 -25.71
CA LEU A 246 -7.76 5.51 -25.88
C LEU A 246 -8.09 4.79 -24.57
N LEU A 247 -7.47 5.16 -23.45
CA LEU A 247 -7.74 4.53 -22.14
C LEU A 247 -9.21 4.69 -21.74
N ILE A 248 -9.81 5.87 -21.93
CA ILE A 248 -11.23 6.10 -21.67
C ILE A 248 -12.10 5.24 -22.62
N GLU A 249 -11.78 5.19 -23.91
CA GLU A 249 -12.46 4.32 -24.90
C GLU A 249 -12.36 2.82 -24.58
N GLN A 250 -11.28 2.38 -23.93
CA GLN A 250 -11.11 1.00 -23.48
C GLN A 250 -11.80 0.69 -22.14
N GLY A 251 -12.33 1.69 -21.44
CA GLY A 251 -13.05 1.54 -20.16
C GLY A 251 -12.24 1.90 -18.90
N ALA A 252 -11.31 2.85 -19.00
CA ALA A 252 -10.67 3.44 -17.81
C ALA A 252 -11.67 4.27 -17.00
N ASP A 253 -11.73 4.00 -15.70
CA ASP A 253 -12.50 4.78 -14.71
C ASP A 253 -11.81 6.11 -14.44
N ILE A 254 -12.45 7.20 -14.87
CA ILE A 254 -11.96 8.58 -14.68
C ILE A 254 -11.98 9.01 -13.20
N TYR A 255 -12.86 8.41 -12.38
CA TYR A 255 -13.00 8.70 -10.96
C TYR A 255 -12.03 7.89 -10.09
N ARG A 256 -11.27 6.96 -10.69
CA ARG A 256 -10.28 6.15 -9.98
C ARG A 256 -9.20 7.04 -9.36
N VAL A 257 -8.98 6.89 -8.06
CA VAL A 257 -8.01 7.68 -7.29
C VAL A 257 -6.78 6.88 -6.87
N ASN A 258 -5.64 7.56 -6.74
CA ASN A 258 -4.41 6.99 -6.19
C ASN A 258 -4.45 6.87 -4.65
N TYR A 259 -3.37 6.40 -4.00
CA TYR A 259 -3.35 6.24 -2.54
C TYR A 259 -3.46 7.55 -1.74
N LYS A 260 -3.30 8.72 -2.38
CA LYS A 260 -3.52 10.06 -1.80
C LYS A 260 -4.95 10.57 -2.01
N GLY A 261 -5.80 9.85 -2.74
CA GLY A 261 -7.14 10.28 -3.11
C GLY A 261 -7.18 11.16 -4.37
N GLN A 262 -6.06 11.32 -5.08
CA GLN A 262 -5.98 12.21 -6.23
C GLN A 262 -6.46 11.51 -7.50
N THR A 263 -7.21 12.22 -8.34
CA THR A 263 -7.62 11.75 -9.69
C THR A 263 -6.52 11.94 -10.73
N ALA A 264 -6.70 11.37 -11.93
CA ALA A 264 -5.80 11.60 -13.06
C ALA A 264 -5.67 13.09 -13.44
N LEU A 265 -6.76 13.87 -13.38
CA LEU A 265 -6.76 15.31 -13.64
C LEU A 265 -5.95 16.06 -12.58
N MET A 266 -6.16 15.76 -11.29
CA MET A 266 -5.36 16.31 -10.18
C MET A 266 -3.86 16.02 -10.35
N ARG A 267 -3.50 14.80 -10.77
CA ARG A 267 -2.10 14.41 -10.95
C ARG A 267 -1.44 15.14 -12.12
N SER A 268 -2.20 15.49 -13.17
CA SER A 268 -1.70 16.17 -14.37
C SER A 268 -1.14 17.58 -14.10
N VAL A 269 -1.78 18.32 -13.19
CA VAL A 269 -1.36 19.67 -12.75
C VAL A 269 0.01 19.66 -12.07
N LEU A 270 0.42 18.54 -11.47
CA LEU A 270 1.68 18.44 -10.73
C LEU A 270 2.92 18.39 -11.64
N PHE A 271 2.76 18.34 -12.97
CA PHE A 271 3.84 18.29 -13.96
C PHE A 271 3.69 19.41 -15.01
N THR A 272 4.75 19.76 -15.75
CA THR A 272 4.70 20.85 -16.76
C THR A 272 4.28 20.35 -18.15
N ASN A 273 4.27 19.03 -18.39
CA ASN A 273 4.09 18.44 -19.71
C ASN A 273 2.87 19.01 -20.47
N ASN A 274 1.73 19.19 -19.81
CA ASN A 274 0.51 19.73 -20.45
C ASN A 274 0.58 21.24 -20.75
N PHE A 275 1.43 22.00 -20.07
CA PHE A 275 1.77 23.38 -20.40
C PHE A 275 2.76 23.43 -21.58
N ASP A 276 3.77 22.57 -21.55
CA ASP A 276 4.81 22.49 -22.58
C ASP A 276 4.22 22.09 -23.96
N SER A 277 3.25 21.18 -24.00
CA SER A 277 2.48 20.80 -25.19
C SER A 277 1.19 21.61 -25.40
N LYS A 278 0.84 22.55 -24.50
CA LYS A 278 -0.42 23.31 -24.46
C LYS A 278 -1.69 22.45 -24.59
N SER A 279 -1.64 21.21 -24.11
CA SER A 279 -2.69 20.20 -24.26
C SER A 279 -3.80 20.26 -23.20
N PHE A 280 -3.64 21.09 -22.18
CA PHE A 280 -4.42 20.97 -20.93
C PHE A 280 -5.94 21.17 -21.11
N VAL A 281 -6.38 22.07 -21.99
CA VAL A 281 -7.82 22.29 -22.27
C VAL A 281 -8.50 20.99 -22.75
N PHE A 282 -7.85 20.26 -23.66
CA PHE A 282 -8.38 18.98 -24.14
C PHE A 282 -8.40 17.91 -23.05
N LEU A 283 -7.46 17.96 -22.10
CA LEU A 283 -7.44 17.05 -20.95
C LEU A 283 -8.57 17.35 -19.96
N ILE A 284 -8.86 18.63 -19.69
CA ILE A 284 -10.04 19.04 -18.89
C ILE A 284 -11.32 18.55 -19.58
N ASN A 285 -11.46 18.77 -20.89
CA ASN A 285 -12.66 18.36 -21.64
C ASN A 285 -12.91 16.84 -21.62
N MET A 286 -11.87 16.01 -21.49
CA MET A 286 -11.99 14.55 -21.36
C MET A 286 -12.21 14.06 -19.92
N LEU A 287 -11.93 14.89 -18.90
CA LEU A 287 -11.96 14.51 -17.48
C LEU A 287 -12.84 15.47 -16.64
N MET A 288 -13.75 16.21 -17.28
CA MET A 288 -14.42 17.36 -16.67
C MET A 288 -15.23 17.03 -15.42
N GLU A 289 -15.89 15.87 -15.41
CA GLU A 289 -16.68 15.41 -14.26
C GLU A 289 -15.81 15.26 -12.99
N THR A 290 -14.51 15.00 -13.16
CA THR A 290 -13.53 14.80 -12.07
C THR A 290 -12.99 16.11 -11.46
N VAL A 291 -13.37 17.29 -12.01
CA VAL A 291 -12.96 18.61 -11.50
C VAL A 291 -13.47 18.85 -10.07
N PHE A 292 -14.64 18.32 -9.74
CA PHE A 292 -15.32 18.48 -8.46
C PHE A 292 -14.88 17.48 -7.39
N ASN A 293 -14.05 16.49 -7.74
CA ASN A 293 -13.48 15.57 -6.76
C ASN A 293 -12.55 16.29 -5.78
N ILE A 294 -12.40 15.67 -4.61
CA ILE A 294 -11.48 16.07 -3.54
C ILE A 294 -10.55 14.91 -3.19
N ASP A 295 -9.30 15.21 -2.81
CA ASP A 295 -8.33 14.21 -2.34
C ASP A 295 -8.51 13.87 -0.84
N LYS A 296 -7.62 13.06 -0.25
CA LYS A 296 -7.67 12.71 1.19
C LYS A 296 -7.35 13.88 2.15
N LYS A 297 -7.20 15.10 1.64
CA LYS A 297 -7.01 16.35 2.37
C LYS A 297 -8.12 17.36 2.03
N ASP A 298 -9.21 16.90 1.43
CA ASP A 298 -10.30 17.71 0.91
C ASP A 298 -9.85 18.71 -0.19
N GLN A 299 -8.66 18.51 -0.79
CA GLN A 299 -8.12 19.42 -1.80
C GLN A 299 -8.70 19.12 -3.19
N THR A 300 -9.32 20.15 -3.80
CA THR A 300 -9.76 20.13 -5.20
C THR A 300 -8.57 20.35 -6.16
N VAL A 301 -8.77 20.14 -7.46
CA VAL A 301 -7.73 20.43 -8.48
C VAL A 301 -7.19 21.86 -8.37
N PHE A 302 -8.03 22.85 -8.05
CA PHE A 302 -7.63 24.26 -7.88
C PHE A 302 -6.63 24.47 -6.73
N HIS A 303 -6.76 23.72 -5.63
CA HIS A 303 -5.81 23.76 -4.50
C HIS A 303 -4.43 23.24 -4.91
N HIS A 304 -4.38 22.18 -5.72
CA HIS A 304 -3.13 21.67 -6.27
C HIS A 304 -2.49 22.65 -7.29
N VAL A 305 -3.28 23.33 -8.13
CA VAL A 305 -2.77 24.39 -9.02
C VAL A 305 -2.18 25.55 -8.22
N ALA A 306 -2.87 26.01 -7.18
CA ALA A 306 -2.38 27.05 -6.29
C ALA A 306 -1.07 26.63 -5.58
N SER A 307 -1.00 25.40 -5.08
CA SER A 307 0.17 24.85 -4.39
C SER A 307 1.41 24.70 -5.30
N THR A 308 1.23 24.21 -6.54
CA THR A 308 2.35 24.07 -7.51
C THR A 308 3.01 25.39 -7.87
N ALA A 309 2.30 26.53 -7.73
CA ALA A 309 2.85 27.86 -7.98
C ALA A 309 3.98 28.26 -7.02
N SER A 310 4.14 27.57 -5.88
CA SER A 310 5.29 27.73 -4.98
C SER A 310 6.59 27.13 -5.54
N TRP A 311 6.51 26.21 -6.50
CA TRP A 311 7.66 25.43 -6.96
C TRP A 311 8.43 26.21 -8.04
N LYS A 312 9.75 26.32 -7.86
CA LYS A 312 10.65 26.98 -8.82
C LYS A 312 10.48 26.37 -10.23
N GLY A 313 10.30 27.22 -11.23
CA GLY A 313 10.02 26.84 -12.62
C GLY A 313 8.54 26.60 -12.96
N LYS A 314 7.68 26.22 -12.00
CA LYS A 314 6.27 25.87 -12.28
C LYS A 314 5.29 27.04 -12.28
N VAL A 315 5.71 28.23 -11.84
CA VAL A 315 4.88 29.44 -11.74
C VAL A 315 4.08 29.75 -13.02
N HIS A 316 4.67 29.55 -14.20
CA HIS A 316 4.01 29.80 -15.48
C HIS A 316 3.02 28.69 -15.86
N ALA A 317 3.38 27.42 -15.65
CA ALA A 317 2.48 26.29 -15.86
C ALA A 317 1.26 26.35 -14.91
N SER A 318 1.48 26.62 -13.62
CA SER A 318 0.40 26.79 -12.64
C SER A 318 -0.54 27.96 -13.00
N ARG A 319 -0.03 29.06 -13.56
CA ARG A 319 -0.89 30.14 -14.09
C ARG A 319 -1.74 29.64 -15.25
N TYR A 320 -1.13 29.04 -16.27
CA TYR A 320 -1.83 28.52 -17.45
C TYR A 320 -2.90 27.48 -17.08
N TYR A 321 -2.58 26.55 -16.16
CA TYR A 321 -3.54 25.57 -15.67
C TYR A 321 -4.71 26.23 -14.92
N MET A 322 -4.47 27.28 -14.15
CA MET A 322 -5.55 28.04 -13.49
C MET A 322 -6.43 28.76 -14.52
N GLU A 323 -5.83 29.41 -15.51
CA GLU A 323 -6.53 30.11 -16.59
C GLU A 323 -7.45 29.15 -17.36
N CYS A 324 -6.93 28.00 -17.80
CA CYS A 324 -7.73 27.00 -18.51
C CYS A 324 -8.83 26.37 -17.66
N LEU A 325 -8.61 26.09 -16.37
CA LEU A 325 -9.65 25.53 -15.50
C LEU A 325 -10.79 26.53 -15.27
N ILE A 326 -10.46 27.79 -14.99
CA ILE A 326 -11.44 28.87 -14.80
C ILE A 326 -12.23 29.10 -16.10
N GLU A 327 -11.56 29.24 -17.23
CA GLU A 327 -12.20 29.46 -18.53
C GLU A 327 -13.13 28.29 -18.91
N THR A 328 -12.64 27.06 -18.83
CA THR A 328 -13.41 25.88 -19.28
C THR A 328 -14.60 25.62 -18.35
N VAL A 329 -14.41 25.60 -17.02
CA VAL A 329 -15.51 25.37 -16.07
C VAL A 329 -16.52 26.53 -16.11
N GLY A 330 -16.05 27.77 -16.30
CA GLY A 330 -16.89 28.95 -16.47
C GLY A 330 -17.77 28.92 -17.73
N GLN A 331 -17.29 28.34 -18.84
CA GLN A 331 -18.10 28.12 -20.05
C GLN A 331 -19.25 27.12 -19.81
N HIS A 332 -19.08 26.15 -18.92
CA HIS A 332 -20.10 25.15 -18.61
C HIS A 332 -21.08 25.58 -17.51
N ASN A 333 -20.59 26.09 -16.37
CA ASN A 333 -21.45 26.45 -15.23
C ASN A 333 -20.77 27.43 -14.24
N VAL A 334 -21.09 28.73 -14.35
CA VAL A 334 -20.53 29.77 -13.47
C VAL A 334 -20.90 29.61 -11.99
N PRO A 335 -22.15 29.29 -11.59
CA PRO A 335 -22.47 28.96 -10.20
C PRO A 335 -21.64 27.81 -9.61
N GLN A 336 -21.39 26.75 -10.38
CA GLN A 336 -20.54 25.64 -9.95
C GLN A 336 -19.06 26.05 -9.85
N LEU A 337 -18.56 26.93 -10.74
CA LEU A 337 -17.22 27.51 -10.63
C LEU A 337 -17.06 28.28 -9.32
N ILE A 338 -18.00 29.17 -8.98
CA ILE A 338 -17.97 29.93 -7.72
C ILE A 338 -18.02 28.99 -6.51
N SER A 339 -18.79 27.90 -6.58
CA SER A 339 -18.82 26.88 -5.52
C SER A 339 -17.47 26.18 -5.34
N ILE A 340 -16.87 25.62 -6.41
CA ILE A 340 -15.63 24.83 -6.32
C ILE A 340 -14.40 25.66 -5.96
N LEU A 341 -14.40 26.97 -6.26
CA LEU A 341 -13.34 27.90 -5.85
C LEU A 341 -13.39 28.26 -4.35
N ASN A 342 -14.55 28.09 -3.71
CA ASN A 342 -14.79 28.40 -2.29
C ASN A 342 -14.79 27.17 -1.38
N VAL A 343 -14.56 25.96 -1.92
CA VAL A 343 -14.26 24.76 -1.12
C VAL A 343 -12.99 25.00 -0.30
N GLN A 344 -12.99 24.52 0.94
CA GLN A 344 -11.87 24.57 1.87
C GLN A 344 -11.25 23.19 2.02
N ASP A 345 -9.91 23.12 2.20
CA ASP A 345 -9.20 21.90 2.53
C ASP A 345 -9.22 21.58 4.05
N ILE A 346 -8.55 20.50 4.48
CA ILE A 346 -8.45 20.08 5.90
C ILE A 346 -7.81 21.11 6.87
N TYR A 347 -7.30 22.25 6.39
CA TYR A 347 -6.82 23.37 7.21
C TYR A 347 -7.76 24.58 7.16
N GLY A 348 -8.89 24.48 6.47
CA GLY A 348 -9.76 25.60 6.13
C GLY A 348 -9.22 26.48 4.99
N ASP A 349 -8.12 26.11 4.34
CA ASP A 349 -7.58 26.93 3.25
C ASP A 349 -8.39 26.72 1.96
N THR A 350 -8.88 27.81 1.38
CA THR A 350 -9.34 27.81 -0.02
C THR A 350 -8.15 27.87 -0.98
N ALA A 351 -8.38 27.57 -2.27
CA ALA A 351 -7.38 27.75 -3.32
C ALA A 351 -6.87 29.21 -3.39
N LEU A 352 -7.71 30.19 -3.03
CA LEU A 352 -7.34 31.60 -2.92
C LEU A 352 -6.46 31.89 -1.70
N ASN A 353 -6.73 31.29 -0.54
CA ASN A 353 -5.88 31.40 0.66
C ASN A 353 -4.47 30.83 0.36
N ILE A 354 -4.38 29.68 -0.32
CA ILE A 354 -3.09 29.10 -0.77
C ILE A 354 -2.35 30.05 -1.73
N ALA A 355 -3.03 30.59 -2.74
CA ALA A 355 -2.42 31.49 -3.72
C ALA A 355 -1.95 32.82 -3.10
N ALA A 356 -2.72 33.36 -2.15
CA ALA A 356 -2.40 34.55 -1.37
C ALA A 356 -1.18 34.32 -0.46
N ARG A 357 -1.13 33.20 0.28
CA ARG A 357 -0.01 32.82 1.16
C ARG A 357 1.31 32.63 0.40
N ILE A 358 1.27 32.16 -0.84
CA ILE A 358 2.44 32.07 -1.74
C ILE A 358 2.82 33.46 -2.31
N GLY A 359 1.87 34.41 -2.34
CA GLY A 359 2.06 35.75 -2.88
C GLY A 359 2.01 35.82 -4.42
N ASN A 360 1.45 34.81 -5.10
CA ASN A 360 1.34 34.82 -6.56
C ASN A 360 0.18 35.72 -7.01
N LYS A 361 0.43 37.03 -7.06
CA LYS A 361 -0.55 38.07 -7.43
C LYS A 361 -1.24 37.84 -8.78
N LYS A 362 -0.72 37.00 -9.69
CA LYS A 362 -1.40 36.65 -10.95
C LYS A 362 -2.50 35.61 -10.74
N ILE A 363 -2.22 34.53 -10.01
CA ILE A 363 -3.22 33.50 -9.69
C ILE A 363 -4.30 34.07 -8.76
N VAL A 364 -3.90 34.91 -7.79
CA VAL A 364 -4.84 35.61 -6.90
C VAL A 364 -5.83 36.48 -7.69
N ARG A 365 -5.37 37.23 -8.70
CA ARG A 365 -6.25 38.02 -9.59
C ARG A 365 -7.25 37.16 -10.33
N LEU A 366 -6.77 36.13 -11.03
CA LEU A 366 -7.62 35.20 -11.79
C LEU A 366 -8.72 34.57 -10.94
N LEU A 367 -8.39 34.15 -9.70
CA LEU A 367 -9.34 33.57 -8.77
C LEU A 367 -10.40 34.59 -8.30
N MET A 368 -10.01 35.85 -8.01
CA MET A 368 -10.96 36.90 -7.64
C MET A 368 -11.82 37.36 -8.83
N GLU A 369 -11.23 37.44 -10.03
CA GLU A 369 -11.93 37.72 -11.30
C GLU A 369 -12.95 36.61 -11.63
N ALA A 370 -12.70 35.36 -11.19
CA ALA A 370 -13.61 34.22 -11.27
C ALA A 370 -14.61 34.10 -10.11
N GLY A 371 -14.64 35.05 -9.16
CA GLY A 371 -15.61 35.08 -8.06
C GLY A 371 -15.25 34.26 -6.81
N ALA A 372 -13.97 33.90 -6.61
CA ALA A 372 -13.52 33.32 -5.34
C ALA A 372 -13.63 34.34 -4.19
N SER A 373 -14.20 33.93 -3.05
CA SER A 373 -14.39 34.79 -1.88
C SER A 373 -13.08 34.96 -1.11
N ALA A 374 -12.63 36.20 -1.03
CA ALA A 374 -11.45 36.57 -0.24
C ALA A 374 -11.73 36.70 1.27
N GLU A 375 -12.95 36.37 1.72
CA GLU A 375 -13.41 36.54 3.11
C GLU A 375 -13.51 35.21 3.89
N ILE A 376 -13.28 34.07 3.23
CA ILE A 376 -13.29 32.76 3.87
C ILE A 376 -12.01 32.58 4.69
N ALA A 377 -12.16 32.61 6.01
CA ALA A 377 -11.10 32.34 6.97
C ALA A 377 -10.80 30.83 7.07
N ASN A 378 -9.53 30.49 7.23
CA ASN A 378 -9.08 29.12 7.51
C ASN A 378 -9.16 28.77 9.02
N GLU A 379 -8.72 27.58 9.43
CA GLU A 379 -8.72 27.17 10.85
C GLU A 379 -7.84 28.06 11.75
N GLU A 380 -6.86 28.78 11.18
CA GLU A 380 -6.04 29.77 11.90
C GLU A 380 -6.74 31.13 12.05
N GLY A 381 -7.95 31.31 11.47
CA GLY A 381 -8.67 32.57 11.42
C GLY A 381 -8.16 33.56 10.35
N MET A 382 -7.26 33.12 9.46
CA MET A 382 -6.65 33.96 8.42
C MET A 382 -7.46 33.93 7.12
N THR A 383 -7.78 35.10 6.56
CA THR A 383 -8.40 35.21 5.22
C THR A 383 -7.36 35.46 4.13
N ALA A 384 -7.75 35.28 2.86
CA ALA A 384 -6.93 35.70 1.72
C ALA A 384 -6.54 37.20 1.79
N LYS A 385 -7.44 38.07 2.26
CA LYS A 385 -7.16 39.51 2.44
C LYS A 385 -6.01 39.73 3.43
N ASP A 386 -5.96 38.97 4.51
CA ASP A 386 -4.90 39.07 5.54
C ASP A 386 -3.55 38.60 5.01
N TYR A 387 -3.52 37.47 4.30
CA TYR A 387 -2.29 36.97 3.66
C TYR A 387 -1.75 37.96 2.61
N LEU A 388 -2.62 38.62 1.84
CA LEU A 388 -2.21 39.68 0.90
C LEU A 388 -1.68 40.93 1.63
N ALA A 389 -2.38 41.39 2.67
CA ALA A 389 -1.97 42.56 3.44
C ALA A 389 -0.64 42.37 4.18
N GLU A 390 -0.34 41.16 4.68
CA GLU A 390 0.95 40.82 5.26
C GLU A 390 2.05 40.66 4.19
N ALA A 391 1.74 40.08 3.02
CA ALA A 391 2.68 40.00 1.89
C ALA A 391 3.07 41.39 1.34
N GLU A 392 2.16 42.37 1.38
CA GLU A 392 2.47 43.75 1.00
C GLU A 392 3.22 44.52 2.11
N ARG A 393 2.86 44.33 3.39
CA ARG A 393 3.61 44.88 4.54
C ARG A 393 5.05 44.37 4.63
N THR A 394 5.30 43.12 4.25
CA THR A 394 6.64 42.49 4.35
C THR A 394 7.53 42.71 3.13
N GLY A 395 7.01 43.31 2.04
CA GLY A 395 7.78 43.75 0.88
C GLY A 395 8.45 42.64 0.04
N GLN A 396 8.34 41.38 0.44
CA GLN A 396 8.93 40.22 -0.22
C GLN A 396 7.98 39.03 -0.17
N SER A 397 7.84 38.30 -1.28
CA SER A 397 7.17 36.99 -1.28
C SER A 397 7.98 36.02 -0.41
N ARG A 398 7.48 35.73 0.80
CA ARG A 398 8.09 34.78 1.73
C ARG A 398 8.00 33.36 1.14
N THR A 399 9.05 32.95 0.45
CA THR A 399 9.30 31.52 0.16
C THR A 399 9.83 30.83 1.44
N LEU A 400 8.99 30.77 2.47
CA LEU A 400 9.27 30.11 3.75
C LEU A 400 8.11 29.20 4.14
N MET A 401 8.29 27.91 3.93
CA MET A 401 7.44 26.85 4.47
C MET A 401 7.93 26.55 5.89
N GLU A 402 7.46 27.31 6.88
CA GLU A 402 7.88 27.16 8.28
C GLU A 402 6.68 27.48 9.22
N PRO A 403 6.21 26.51 10.03
CA PRO A 403 5.06 26.71 10.94
C PRO A 403 5.45 27.38 12.27
N TYR A 404 4.44 27.68 13.10
CA TYR A 404 4.49 28.23 14.47
C TYR A 404 4.86 29.71 14.68
N ARG A 405 3.85 30.55 14.97
CA ARG A 405 4.01 31.86 15.67
C ARG A 405 2.87 32.24 16.64
N THR A 406 2.53 31.35 17.57
CA THR A 406 1.63 31.68 18.71
C THR A 406 2.23 31.32 20.08
N GLU A 407 2.95 30.20 20.20
CA GLU A 407 3.58 29.75 21.47
C GLU A 407 4.68 30.67 22.03
N THR A 408 5.23 31.55 21.18
CA THR A 408 6.51 32.23 21.43
C THR A 408 6.51 33.06 22.71
N LYS A 409 5.39 33.72 23.07
CA LYS A 409 5.30 34.61 24.24
C LYS A 409 5.48 33.89 25.58
N GLN A 410 5.05 32.63 25.69
CA GLN A 410 5.25 31.84 26.91
C GLN A 410 6.68 31.26 26.95
N ARG A 411 7.17 30.73 25.82
CA ARG A 411 8.56 30.26 25.69
C ARG A 411 9.59 31.38 25.98
N THR A 412 9.32 32.66 25.65
CA THR A 412 10.22 33.78 25.99
C THR A 412 10.33 34.08 27.48
N VAL A 413 9.22 34.02 28.25
CA VAL A 413 9.25 34.27 29.70
C VAL A 413 9.96 33.13 30.45
N LEU A 414 9.74 31.89 30.00
CA LEU A 414 10.52 30.74 30.47
C LEU A 414 12.01 30.89 30.16
N ARG A 415 12.36 31.30 28.92
CA ARG A 415 13.75 31.52 28.52
C ARG A 415 14.46 32.59 29.37
N GLN A 416 13.79 33.70 29.70
CA GLN A 416 14.37 34.74 30.56
C GLN A 416 14.70 34.21 31.96
N LYS A 417 13.78 33.46 32.60
CA LYS A 417 14.04 32.81 33.89
C LYS A 417 15.18 31.78 33.81
N ILE A 418 15.29 31.06 32.69
CA ILE A 418 16.40 30.13 32.44
C ILE A 418 17.72 30.89 32.24
N GLU A 419 17.73 32.06 31.59
CA GLU A 419 18.93 32.91 31.45
C GLU A 419 19.40 33.51 32.79
N GLU A 420 18.49 33.82 33.73
CA GLU A 420 18.84 34.24 35.10
C GLU A 420 19.46 33.08 35.92
N LEU A 421 18.90 31.87 35.79
CA LEU A 421 19.46 30.66 36.38
C LEU A 421 20.81 30.27 35.76
N PHE A 422 21.00 30.47 34.45
CA PHE A 422 22.30 30.26 33.82
C PHE A 422 23.35 31.29 34.29
N LYS A 423 22.98 32.57 34.40
CA LYS A 423 23.88 33.61 34.93
C LYS A 423 24.37 33.31 36.35
N THR A 424 23.51 32.77 37.22
CA THR A 424 23.91 32.39 38.59
C THR A 424 24.78 31.12 38.63
N ILE A 425 24.64 30.21 37.67
CA ILE A 425 25.52 29.02 37.54
C ILE A 425 26.92 29.40 37.00
N ILE A 426 27.01 30.35 36.06
CA ILE A 426 28.27 30.77 35.42
C ILE A 426 29.28 31.40 36.39
N VAL A 427 28.86 31.88 37.56
CA VAL A 427 29.73 32.52 38.55
C VAL A 427 30.69 31.54 39.25
N ASN A 428 30.43 30.23 39.23
CA ASN A 428 31.29 29.22 39.85
C ASN A 428 32.12 28.45 38.81
N ASP A 429 33.40 28.77 38.71
CA ASP A 429 34.34 28.20 37.73
C ASP A 429 34.48 26.67 37.80
N LYS A 430 33.92 25.96 36.80
CA LYS A 430 34.55 24.84 36.05
C LYS A 430 33.62 24.21 35.00
N PRO A 431 33.87 24.38 33.68
CA PRO A 431 33.40 23.45 32.64
C PRO A 431 34.36 22.24 32.52
N PRO A 432 34.06 21.18 31.73
CA PRO A 432 32.87 20.94 30.90
C PRO A 432 32.15 19.60 31.25
N ILE A 433 31.49 18.97 30.25
CA ILE A 433 30.74 17.68 30.25
C ILE A 433 29.22 17.83 30.42
N LEU A 434 28.72 18.63 31.36
CA LEU A 434 27.28 18.61 31.68
C LEU A 434 26.36 19.10 30.54
N SER A 435 26.77 20.13 29.77
CA SER A 435 25.89 20.70 28.72
C SER A 435 25.57 19.68 27.62
N GLN A 436 26.56 18.92 27.12
CA GLN A 436 26.34 17.94 26.05
C GLN A 436 25.39 16.80 26.45
N LEU A 437 25.30 16.50 27.76
CA LEU A 437 24.29 15.57 28.30
C LEU A 437 22.91 16.23 28.39
N PHE A 438 22.84 17.51 28.79
CA PHE A 438 21.59 18.28 28.80
C PHE A 438 21.02 18.49 27.38
N ASP A 439 21.84 18.87 26.41
CA ASP A 439 21.44 19.05 25.01
C ASP A 439 20.91 17.73 24.42
N GLY A 440 21.58 16.61 24.73
CA GLY A 440 21.14 15.26 24.35
C GLY A 440 19.85 14.82 25.05
N PHE A 441 19.61 15.23 26.30
CA PHE A 441 18.38 14.93 27.03
C PHE A 441 17.21 15.78 26.53
N ALA A 442 17.42 17.08 26.32
CA ALA A 442 16.44 17.99 25.73
C ALA A 442 16.01 17.55 24.33
N GLY A 443 16.97 17.19 23.46
CA GLY A 443 16.70 16.65 22.12
C GLY A 443 16.06 15.26 22.09
N ASN A 444 15.97 14.56 23.23
CA ASN A 444 15.14 13.36 23.38
C ASN A 444 13.74 13.72 23.88
N TYR A 445 13.66 14.59 24.89
CA TYR A 445 12.41 15.02 25.49
C TYR A 445 11.51 15.79 24.51
N GLU A 446 12.08 16.69 23.69
CA GLU A 446 11.32 17.42 22.66
C GLU A 446 10.79 16.49 21.56
N ARG A 447 11.48 15.37 21.25
CA ARG A 447 10.98 14.35 20.32
C ARG A 447 9.84 13.51 20.90
N ASP A 448 9.93 13.14 22.18
CA ASP A 448 8.85 12.45 22.91
C ASP A 448 7.62 13.35 23.08
N LEU A 449 7.82 14.66 23.30
CA LEU A 449 6.75 15.66 23.31
C LEU A 449 6.02 15.72 21.96
N ILE A 450 6.76 15.91 20.85
CA ILE A 450 6.20 15.96 19.50
C ILE A 450 5.42 14.67 19.15
N GLN A 451 5.90 13.50 19.58
CA GLN A 451 5.19 12.24 19.38
C GLN A 451 3.87 12.19 20.18
N LYS A 452 3.87 12.68 21.42
CA LYS A 452 2.67 12.75 22.25
C LYS A 452 1.66 13.79 21.76
N ASP A 453 2.12 14.94 21.28
CA ASP A 453 1.24 15.95 20.67
C ASP A 453 0.58 15.44 19.37
N HIS A 454 1.32 14.68 18.55
CA HIS A 454 0.75 13.96 17.41
C HIS A 454 -0.32 12.95 17.84
N LEU A 455 -0.05 12.12 18.85
CA LEU A 455 -1.00 11.14 19.37
C LEU A 455 -2.24 11.80 19.98
N ILE A 456 -2.08 12.94 20.67
CA ILE A 456 -3.18 13.74 21.21
C ILE A 456 -4.02 14.35 20.09
N LYS A 457 -3.40 14.81 18.98
CA LYS A 457 -4.15 15.31 17.81
C LYS A 457 -4.93 14.18 17.13
N GLU A 458 -4.33 13.00 16.97
CA GLU A 458 -4.99 11.80 16.45
C GLU A 458 -6.22 11.41 17.29
N LYS A 459 -6.06 11.26 18.62
CA LYS A 459 -7.15 10.85 19.51
C LYS A 459 -8.23 11.93 19.69
N LYS A 460 -7.91 13.22 19.47
CA LYS A 460 -8.93 14.29 19.34
C LYS A 460 -9.75 14.12 18.07
N ASN A 461 -9.12 13.79 16.94
CA ASN A 461 -9.82 13.56 15.68
C ASN A 461 -10.74 12.32 15.77
N ASP A 462 -10.26 11.23 16.37
CA ASP A 462 -11.08 10.03 16.65
C ASP A 462 -12.33 10.39 17.48
N LEU A 463 -12.17 11.19 18.53
CA LEU A 463 -13.26 11.62 19.41
C LEU A 463 -14.27 12.54 18.72
N VAL A 464 -13.83 13.43 17.82
CA VAL A 464 -14.72 14.24 16.99
C VAL A 464 -15.51 13.36 16.01
N LEU A 465 -14.85 12.40 15.36
CA LEU A 465 -15.50 11.46 14.44
C LEU A 465 -16.51 10.56 15.17
N ALA A 466 -16.17 10.07 16.36
CA ALA A 466 -17.06 9.29 17.21
C ALA A 466 -18.31 10.10 17.63
N LYS A 467 -18.15 11.37 18.05
CA LYS A 467 -19.28 12.26 18.36
C LYS A 467 -20.16 12.53 17.14
N LYS A 468 -19.58 12.76 15.96
CA LYS A 468 -20.34 12.98 14.72
C LYS A 468 -21.14 11.74 14.31
N ARG A 469 -20.57 10.54 14.48
CA ARG A 469 -21.29 9.26 14.29
C ARG A 469 -22.43 9.10 15.30
N LEU A 470 -22.19 9.35 16.58
CA LEU A 470 -23.18 9.21 17.65
C LEU A 470 -24.39 10.14 17.43
N ALA A 471 -24.15 11.41 17.11
CA ALA A 471 -25.23 12.35 16.78
C ALA A 471 -26.01 11.94 15.52
N GLY A 472 -25.32 11.43 14.50
CA GLY A 472 -25.96 10.86 13.31
C GLY A 472 -26.86 9.67 13.64
N THR A 473 -26.39 8.74 14.47
CA THR A 473 -27.18 7.58 14.90
C THR A 473 -28.38 7.97 15.76
N GLN A 474 -28.26 8.98 16.63
CA GLN A 474 -29.38 9.51 17.41
C GLN A 474 -30.45 10.12 16.50
N HIS A 475 -30.06 10.98 15.55
CA HIS A 475 -30.98 11.56 14.58
C HIS A 475 -31.71 10.51 13.74
N THR A 476 -31.03 9.43 13.31
CA THR A 476 -31.72 8.32 12.62
C THR A 476 -32.66 7.52 13.54
N LEU A 477 -32.36 7.42 14.84
CA LEU A 477 -33.23 6.77 15.83
C LEU A 477 -34.50 7.60 16.08
N GLU A 478 -34.37 8.92 16.16
CA GLU A 478 -35.47 9.87 16.30
C GLU A 478 -36.36 9.94 15.04
N GLN A 479 -35.79 9.74 13.85
CA GLN A 479 -36.53 9.67 12.60
C GLN A 479 -37.26 8.34 12.38
N ILE A 480 -36.79 7.24 12.97
CA ILE A 480 -37.48 5.94 12.91
C ILE A 480 -38.54 5.89 14.01
N GLN A 481 -39.71 6.49 13.72
CA GLN A 481 -40.92 6.16 14.47
C GLN A 481 -41.25 4.67 14.26
N PHE A 482 -40.93 3.88 15.27
CA PHE A 482 -41.07 2.42 15.27
C PHE A 482 -42.55 2.05 15.41
N ASP A 483 -43.19 1.74 14.28
CA ASP A 483 -44.55 1.21 14.23
C ASP A 483 -44.50 -0.34 14.20
N PRO A 484 -44.73 -1.03 15.35
CA PRO A 484 -44.53 -2.46 15.46
C PRO A 484 -45.54 -3.28 14.64
N ALA A 485 -46.73 -2.76 14.36
CA ALA A 485 -47.75 -3.47 13.59
C ALA A 485 -47.28 -3.72 12.16
N ARG A 486 -46.69 -2.69 11.53
CA ARG A 486 -46.22 -2.72 10.15
C ARG A 486 -45.01 -3.64 9.94
N LEU A 487 -44.24 -3.93 10.98
CA LEU A 487 -43.16 -4.92 10.92
C LEU A 487 -43.72 -6.34 10.79
N VAL A 488 -44.75 -6.67 11.57
CA VAL A 488 -45.39 -8.00 11.57
C VAL A 488 -46.04 -8.28 10.21
N GLU A 489 -46.76 -7.31 9.63
CA GLU A 489 -47.37 -7.43 8.30
C GLU A 489 -46.33 -7.82 7.23
N VAL A 490 -45.16 -7.16 7.24
CA VAL A 490 -44.08 -7.39 6.26
C VAL A 490 -43.38 -8.75 6.49
N GLU A 491 -43.23 -9.19 7.74
CA GLU A 491 -42.69 -10.53 8.02
C GLU A 491 -43.67 -11.64 7.58
N GLU A 492 -44.97 -11.48 7.81
CA GLU A 492 -46.00 -12.43 7.36
C GLU A 492 -46.08 -12.51 5.82
N GLU A 493 -46.04 -11.37 5.10
CA GLU A 493 -45.98 -11.38 3.64
C GLU A 493 -44.71 -12.07 3.11
N SER A 494 -43.56 -11.88 3.76
CA SER A 494 -42.29 -12.52 3.37
C SER A 494 -42.33 -14.05 3.52
N VAL A 495 -42.92 -14.55 4.62
CA VAL A 495 -43.16 -15.99 4.82
C VAL A 495 -44.17 -16.55 3.80
N ARG A 496 -45.22 -15.79 3.48
CA ARG A 496 -46.21 -16.17 2.46
C ARG A 496 -45.62 -16.22 1.05
N LEU A 497 -44.78 -15.27 0.68
CA LEU A 497 -44.13 -15.22 -0.65
C LEU A 497 -43.07 -16.32 -0.81
N SER A 498 -42.23 -16.55 0.21
CA SER A 498 -41.20 -17.60 0.17
C SER A 498 -41.81 -19.02 0.11
N THR A 499 -42.91 -19.28 0.81
CA THR A 499 -43.64 -20.56 0.72
C THR A 499 -44.35 -20.76 -0.63
N LEU A 500 -44.84 -19.68 -1.25
CA LEU A 500 -45.35 -19.71 -2.64
C LEU A 500 -44.24 -20.04 -3.64
N LEU A 501 -43.10 -19.36 -3.57
CA LEU A 501 -41.95 -19.57 -4.44
C LEU A 501 -41.42 -21.02 -4.36
N SER A 502 -41.36 -21.57 -3.13
CA SER A 502 -40.97 -22.96 -2.90
C SER A 502 -41.91 -23.95 -3.60
N LYS A 503 -43.23 -23.79 -3.45
CA LYS A 503 -44.23 -24.63 -4.14
C LYS A 503 -44.15 -24.52 -5.66
N GLN A 504 -43.93 -23.31 -6.19
CA GLN A 504 -43.78 -23.08 -7.63
C GLN A 504 -42.50 -23.75 -8.17
N THR A 505 -41.40 -23.69 -7.41
CA THR A 505 -40.12 -24.36 -7.75
C THR A 505 -40.28 -25.89 -7.75
N GLN A 506 -40.94 -26.46 -6.75
CA GLN A 506 -41.23 -27.90 -6.68
C GLN A 506 -42.09 -28.37 -7.85
N LYS A 507 -43.11 -27.59 -8.26
CA LYS A 507 -43.92 -27.89 -9.43
C LYS A 507 -43.08 -27.94 -10.71
N LEU A 508 -42.23 -26.94 -10.94
CA LEU A 508 -41.33 -26.85 -12.10
C LEU A 508 -40.30 -28.00 -12.15
N GLN A 509 -39.80 -28.41 -10.99
CA GLN A 509 -38.92 -29.59 -10.86
C GLN A 509 -39.65 -30.90 -11.17
N LYS A 510 -40.93 -31.03 -10.79
CA LYS A 510 -41.75 -32.19 -11.15
C LYS A 510 -42.04 -32.24 -12.65
N GLU A 511 -42.46 -31.12 -13.24
CA GLU A 511 -42.80 -31.04 -14.68
C GLU A 511 -41.59 -31.36 -15.57
N THR A 512 -40.39 -30.87 -15.22
CA THR A 512 -39.16 -31.22 -15.94
C THR A 512 -38.72 -32.67 -15.73
N LEU A 513 -38.92 -33.26 -14.54
CA LEU A 513 -38.67 -34.68 -14.32
C LEU A 513 -39.62 -35.57 -15.16
N GLU A 514 -40.90 -35.21 -15.25
CA GLU A 514 -41.89 -35.94 -16.07
C GLU A 514 -41.59 -35.84 -17.57
N GLN A 515 -40.97 -34.75 -18.04
CA GLN A 515 -40.46 -34.67 -19.43
C GLN A 515 -39.28 -35.62 -19.65
N ILE A 516 -38.26 -35.59 -18.78
CA ILE A 516 -37.07 -36.44 -18.89
C ILE A 516 -37.45 -37.94 -18.85
N ILE A 517 -38.41 -38.33 -18.02
CA ILE A 517 -38.92 -39.71 -17.96
C ILE A 517 -39.58 -40.11 -19.28
N LYS A 518 -40.36 -39.23 -19.92
CA LYS A 518 -40.99 -39.50 -21.23
C LYS A 518 -39.96 -39.60 -22.35
N GLU A 519 -38.94 -38.74 -22.36
CA GLU A 519 -37.83 -38.82 -23.31
C GLU A 519 -37.05 -40.14 -23.16
N GLN A 520 -36.74 -40.56 -21.92
CA GLN A 520 -36.10 -41.86 -21.67
C GLN A 520 -36.97 -43.05 -22.12
N GLN A 521 -38.29 -43.00 -21.87
CA GLN A 521 -39.21 -44.05 -22.33
C GLN A 521 -39.29 -44.13 -23.86
N GLN A 522 -39.27 -43.00 -24.56
CA GLN A 522 -39.23 -42.98 -26.04
C GLN A 522 -37.89 -43.51 -26.57
N LEU A 523 -36.77 -43.15 -25.95
CA LEU A 523 -35.44 -43.68 -26.30
C LEU A 523 -35.35 -45.20 -26.09
N GLN A 524 -35.90 -45.72 -24.98
CA GLN A 524 -35.97 -47.18 -24.74
C GLN A 524 -36.84 -47.89 -25.78
N GLN A 525 -37.99 -47.34 -26.16
CA GLN A 525 -38.84 -47.92 -27.21
C GLN A 525 -38.16 -47.92 -28.59
N GLN A 526 -37.35 -46.90 -28.90
CA GLN A 526 -36.54 -46.87 -30.13
C GLN A 526 -35.39 -47.89 -30.12
N GLN A 527 -34.84 -48.21 -28.95
CA GLN A 527 -33.81 -49.25 -28.80
C GLN A 527 -34.37 -50.68 -28.91
N GLN A 528 -35.62 -50.91 -28.51
CA GLN A 528 -36.26 -52.23 -28.56
C GLN A 528 -36.67 -52.72 -29.97
N GLN A 529 -36.40 -51.95 -31.04
CA GLN A 529 -36.71 -52.33 -32.42
C GLN A 529 -35.48 -52.75 -33.26
N LYS A 530 -34.38 -53.15 -32.61
CA LYS A 530 -33.21 -53.76 -33.28
C LYS A 530 -32.82 -55.08 -32.62
N ASP A 531 -33.07 -56.18 -33.32
CA ASP A 531 -32.51 -57.50 -32.98
C ASP A 531 -31.00 -57.51 -33.26
N GLU A 532 -30.17 -57.45 -32.21
CA GLU A 532 -28.71 -57.56 -32.32
C GLU A 532 -28.07 -58.28 -31.09
N PRO A 533 -26.80 -58.73 -31.19
CA PRO A 533 -26.38 -60.00 -30.57
C PRO A 533 -25.93 -59.95 -29.11
N SER A 534 -25.70 -61.13 -28.54
CA SER A 534 -25.49 -61.38 -27.10
C SER A 534 -24.40 -60.57 -26.42
N ALA A 535 -23.35 -60.14 -27.13
CA ALA A 535 -22.28 -59.31 -26.57
C ALA A 535 -22.79 -57.95 -26.05
N ILE A 536 -23.77 -57.35 -26.74
CA ILE A 536 -24.40 -56.08 -26.32
C ILE A 536 -25.18 -56.28 -25.00
N LYS A 537 -25.61 -57.51 -24.71
CA LYS A 537 -26.38 -57.84 -23.50
C LYS A 537 -25.51 -57.80 -22.24
N GLU A 538 -24.31 -58.37 -22.31
CA GLU A 538 -23.30 -58.30 -21.24
C GLU A 538 -22.83 -56.85 -21.03
N GLU A 539 -22.62 -56.11 -22.13
CA GLU A 539 -22.24 -54.69 -22.07
C GLU A 539 -23.36 -53.83 -21.44
N LEU A 540 -24.63 -54.07 -21.79
CA LEU A 540 -25.80 -53.37 -21.22
C LEU A 540 -26.04 -53.75 -19.76
N GLU A 541 -25.79 -55.00 -19.36
CA GLU A 541 -25.82 -55.43 -17.96
C GLU A 541 -24.69 -54.78 -17.15
N SER A 542 -23.49 -54.63 -17.72
CA SER A 542 -22.40 -53.86 -17.08
C SER A 542 -22.74 -52.38 -16.90
N LEU A 543 -23.42 -51.77 -17.88
CA LEU A 543 -23.87 -50.38 -17.85
C LEU A 543 -25.03 -50.17 -16.86
N GLN A 544 -25.91 -51.17 -16.67
CA GLN A 544 -26.94 -51.14 -15.62
C GLN A 544 -26.32 -51.18 -14.23
N ASN A 545 -25.34 -52.06 -13.99
CA ASN A 545 -24.62 -52.14 -12.71
C ASN A 545 -23.87 -50.83 -12.38
N GLU A 546 -23.18 -50.21 -13.35
CA GLU A 546 -22.52 -48.92 -13.12
C GLU A 546 -23.53 -47.77 -12.94
N LEU A 547 -24.68 -47.81 -13.62
CA LEU A 547 -25.77 -46.82 -13.43
C LEU A 547 -26.41 -46.92 -12.05
N GLU A 548 -26.61 -48.12 -11.51
CA GLU A 548 -27.11 -48.34 -10.15
C GLU A 548 -26.08 -47.86 -9.10
N ARG A 549 -24.80 -48.22 -9.28
CA ARG A 549 -23.67 -47.71 -8.47
C ARG A 549 -23.59 -46.18 -8.46
N LEU A 550 -23.79 -45.53 -9.61
CA LEU A 550 -23.81 -44.06 -9.71
C LEU A 550 -25.05 -43.44 -9.03
N GLN A 551 -26.19 -44.13 -9.02
CA GLN A 551 -27.37 -43.70 -8.26
C GLN A 551 -27.13 -43.79 -6.74
N GLU A 552 -26.52 -44.87 -6.25
CA GLU A 552 -26.11 -44.99 -4.84
C GLU A 552 -25.10 -43.90 -4.44
N LEU A 553 -24.09 -43.66 -5.26
CA LEU A 553 -23.07 -42.63 -5.02
C LEU A 553 -23.71 -41.23 -4.95
N ARG A 554 -24.67 -40.95 -5.84
CA ARG A 554 -25.46 -39.71 -5.80
C ARG A 554 -26.30 -39.62 -4.52
N LYS A 555 -26.93 -40.72 -4.09
CA LYS A 555 -27.75 -40.77 -2.87
C LYS A 555 -26.90 -40.45 -1.63
N LYS A 556 -25.72 -41.07 -1.49
CA LYS A 556 -24.74 -40.75 -0.44
C LYS A 556 -24.32 -39.28 -0.46
N ARG A 557 -23.88 -38.75 -1.61
CA ARG A 557 -23.49 -37.33 -1.74
C ARG A 557 -24.60 -36.33 -1.44
N VAL A 558 -25.86 -36.68 -1.68
CA VAL A 558 -27.02 -35.85 -1.31
C VAL A 558 -27.30 -35.91 0.20
N GLN A 559 -27.04 -37.05 0.86
CA GLN A 559 -27.10 -37.15 2.32
C GLN A 559 -25.94 -36.38 2.99
N GLU A 560 -24.71 -36.54 2.49
CA GLU A 560 -23.53 -35.76 2.92
C GLU A 560 -23.78 -34.25 2.79
N LEU A 561 -24.33 -33.78 1.66
CA LEU A 561 -24.70 -32.37 1.49
C LEU A 561 -25.86 -31.92 2.39
N HIS A 562 -26.72 -32.83 2.83
CA HIS A 562 -27.79 -32.52 3.79
C HIS A 562 -27.24 -32.39 5.22
N GLU A 563 -26.35 -33.29 5.62
CA GLU A 563 -25.65 -33.26 6.91
C GLU A 563 -24.70 -32.07 7.02
N LEU A 564 -23.89 -31.80 5.98
CA LEU A 564 -23.08 -30.57 5.90
C LEU A 564 -23.95 -29.32 6.01
N LYS A 565 -25.14 -29.30 5.41
CA LYS A 565 -26.09 -28.18 5.50
C LYS A 565 -26.76 -28.05 6.88
N LEU A 566 -26.85 -29.13 7.64
CA LEU A 566 -27.25 -29.12 9.05
C LEU A 566 -26.11 -28.66 9.98
N GLN A 567 -24.85 -28.94 9.61
CA GLN A 567 -23.66 -28.51 10.33
C GLN A 567 -23.27 -27.06 10.05
N THR A 568 -23.52 -26.52 8.84
CA THR A 568 -23.28 -25.10 8.56
C THR A 568 -24.15 -24.22 9.46
N PRO A 569 -23.57 -23.36 10.32
CA PRO A 569 -24.36 -22.53 11.22
C PRO A 569 -25.24 -21.58 10.42
N SER A 570 -26.53 -21.52 10.78
CA SER A 570 -27.57 -20.71 10.12
C SER A 570 -27.08 -19.30 9.82
N GLU A 571 -27.53 -18.73 8.70
CA GLU A 571 -27.16 -17.37 8.27
C GLU A 571 -27.46 -16.31 9.36
N LYS A 572 -28.50 -16.53 10.19
CA LYS A 572 -28.76 -15.71 11.40
C LYS A 572 -27.64 -15.84 12.43
N HIS A 573 -27.16 -17.05 12.71
CA HIS A 573 -26.09 -17.32 13.67
C HIS A 573 -24.76 -16.66 13.24
N GLN A 574 -24.40 -16.72 11.95
CA GLN A 574 -23.24 -16.00 11.42
C GLN A 574 -23.39 -14.47 11.54
N LYS A 575 -24.59 -13.93 11.30
CA LYS A 575 -24.90 -12.50 11.51
C LYS A 575 -24.78 -12.10 12.98
N TYR A 576 -25.28 -12.91 13.92
CA TYR A 576 -25.10 -12.66 15.36
C TYR A 576 -23.63 -12.77 15.80
N LYS A 577 -22.87 -13.76 15.32
CA LYS A 577 -21.44 -13.91 15.62
C LYS A 577 -20.61 -12.72 15.12
N ARG A 578 -20.92 -12.17 13.94
CA ARG A 578 -20.36 -10.90 13.45
C ARG A 578 -20.79 -9.70 14.31
N LEU A 579 -22.05 -9.64 14.75
CA LEU A 579 -22.53 -8.57 15.64
C LEU A 579 -21.75 -8.56 16.97
N ILE A 580 -21.61 -9.71 17.62
CA ILE A 580 -20.86 -9.87 18.88
C ILE A 580 -19.38 -9.51 18.69
N SER A 581 -18.74 -9.98 17.61
CA SER A 581 -17.37 -9.61 17.25
C SER A 581 -17.18 -8.09 17.14
N MET A 582 -18.09 -7.38 16.47
CA MET A 582 -18.03 -5.92 16.35
C MET A 582 -18.33 -5.19 17.68
N CYS A 583 -19.30 -5.65 18.46
CA CYS A 583 -19.69 -5.00 19.71
C CYS A 583 -18.67 -5.20 20.85
N CYS A 584 -18.04 -6.37 20.91
CA CYS A 584 -17.04 -6.70 21.94
C CYS A 584 -15.59 -6.44 21.49
N ASN A 585 -15.36 -6.09 20.21
CA ASN A 585 -14.04 -5.90 19.61
C ASN A 585 -13.12 -7.14 19.75
N VAL A 586 -13.72 -8.34 19.59
CA VAL A 586 -13.04 -9.65 19.64
C VAL A 586 -13.00 -10.23 18.22
N SER A 587 -11.91 -10.90 17.84
CA SER A 587 -11.79 -11.54 16.52
C SER A 587 -12.87 -12.61 16.31
N TYR A 588 -13.35 -12.75 15.07
CA TYR A 588 -14.49 -13.60 14.74
C TYR A 588 -14.31 -15.07 15.15
N GLU A 589 -13.10 -15.63 15.01
CA GLU A 589 -12.77 -16.98 15.49
C GLU A 589 -12.97 -17.14 17.01
N ASN A 590 -12.57 -16.14 17.81
CA ASN A 590 -12.53 -16.21 19.27
C ASN A 590 -13.87 -15.93 19.96
N VAL A 591 -14.94 -15.61 19.21
CA VAL A 591 -16.27 -15.35 19.78
C VAL A 591 -16.86 -16.59 20.45
N ASP A 592 -16.64 -17.79 19.90
CA ASP A 592 -17.24 -19.02 20.44
C ASP A 592 -16.61 -19.41 21.80
N LEU A 593 -15.31 -19.16 21.95
CA LEU A 593 -14.57 -19.35 23.20
C LEU A 593 -15.04 -18.42 24.32
N MET A 594 -15.58 -17.24 23.97
CA MET A 594 -16.17 -16.29 24.91
C MET A 594 -17.65 -16.56 25.19
N LEU A 595 -18.34 -17.27 24.28
CA LEU A 595 -19.79 -17.50 24.38
C LEU A 595 -20.17 -18.36 25.60
N LEU A 596 -19.38 -19.41 25.88
CA LEU A 596 -19.61 -20.29 27.03
C LEU A 596 -19.45 -19.57 28.37
N PRO A 597 -18.34 -18.87 28.67
CA PRO A 597 -18.21 -18.02 29.87
C PRO A 597 -19.31 -16.97 30.01
N LEU A 598 -19.70 -16.30 28.91
CA LEU A 598 -20.77 -15.31 28.93
C LEU A 598 -22.11 -15.93 29.32
N LEU A 599 -22.48 -17.07 28.72
CA LEU A 599 -23.72 -17.77 29.05
C LEU A 599 -23.77 -18.17 30.53
N SER A 600 -22.70 -18.76 31.08
CA SER A 600 -22.64 -19.07 32.52
C SER A 600 -22.80 -17.82 33.40
N SER A 601 -22.22 -16.67 33.02
CA SER A 601 -22.38 -15.43 33.79
C SER A 601 -23.81 -14.84 33.71
N PHE A 602 -24.54 -15.10 32.62
CA PHE A 602 -25.96 -14.73 32.51
C PHE A 602 -26.87 -15.66 33.31
N ASP A 603 -26.57 -16.94 33.39
CA ASP A 603 -27.30 -17.89 34.26
C ASP A 603 -27.07 -17.57 35.75
N GLU A 604 -25.85 -17.21 36.16
CA GLU A 604 -25.56 -16.71 37.52
C GLU A 604 -26.35 -15.42 37.83
N LEU A 605 -26.39 -14.46 36.89
CA LEU A 605 -27.20 -13.23 37.03
C LEU A 605 -28.71 -13.50 37.06
N LEU A 606 -29.20 -14.57 36.43
CA LEU A 606 -30.61 -14.99 36.49
C LEU A 606 -30.98 -15.67 37.81
N PHE A 607 -30.02 -16.29 38.51
CA PHE A 607 -30.21 -16.77 39.88
C PHE A 607 -30.17 -15.61 40.90
N MET A 608 -29.26 -14.65 40.74
CA MET A 608 -29.11 -13.47 41.61
C MET A 608 -30.31 -12.49 41.59
N ASN A 609 -31.32 -12.72 40.75
CA ASN A 609 -32.57 -11.93 40.69
C ASN A 609 -33.81 -12.75 41.15
N LYS A 610 -33.61 -13.77 42.00
CA LYS A 610 -34.68 -14.61 42.57
C LYS A 610 -34.66 -14.75 44.10
N GLU A 611 -33.78 -14.01 44.77
CA GLU A 611 -33.83 -13.73 46.21
C GLU A 611 -34.24 -12.27 46.45
#